data_AF-Q5BVT7-F1
#
_entry.id   AF-Q5BVT7-F1
#
_cell.length_a   1.000
_cell.length_b   1.000
_cell.length_c   1.000
_cell.angle_alpha   90.00
_cell.angle_beta   90.00
_cell.angle_gamma   90.00
#
_symmetry.space_group_name_H-M   'P 1'
#
loop_
_entity.id
_entity.type
_entity.pdbx_description
1 polymer ?
#
loop_
_entity_poly.entity_id
_entity_poly.type
_entity_poly.pdbx_seq_one_letter_code
_entity_poly.pdbx_strand_id
1 'polypeptide(L)'
;MACGAAPILKNNEQNTNVYGGLSGRPLFEKSTDCLKKISELTKGAIPLIGVGGISSGEDALSKLNAGASLVQLYTSFVYQGPPVAHKVARELNKLKSSQHLTTE
;
A
#
# COMPACT_ATOMS: atom_id res chain seq x y z
N MET A 1 0.50 3.79 19.03
CA MET A 1 0.39 5.03 19.84
C MET A 1 1.77 5.64 19.93
N ALA A 2 2.03 6.68 19.15
CA ALA A 2 3.10 7.67 19.32
C ALA A 2 2.77 8.81 18.35
N CYS A 3 1.85 9.69 18.76
CA CYS A 3 1.66 10.97 18.12
C CYS A 3 2.67 11.92 18.77
N GLY A 4 3.80 12.16 18.12
CA GLY A 4 4.57 13.37 18.39
C GLY A 4 3.80 14.51 17.73
N ALA A 5 3.31 15.47 18.53
CA ALA A 5 2.69 16.66 18.00
C ALA A 5 3.70 17.40 17.11
N ALA A 6 3.37 17.56 15.82
CA ALA A 6 4.18 18.35 14.91
C ALA A 6 4.16 19.83 15.39
N PRO A 7 5.29 20.53 15.39
CA PRO A 7 5.30 21.95 15.73
C PRO A 7 4.51 22.74 14.69
N ILE A 8 3.72 23.71 15.13
CA ILE A 8 3.04 24.67 14.27
C ILE A 8 4.13 25.54 13.63
N LEU A 9 4.43 25.29 12.35
CA LEU A 9 5.46 26.02 11.61
C LEU A 9 4.97 27.45 11.31
N LYS A 10 5.65 28.46 11.87
CA LYS A 10 5.63 29.82 11.36
C LYS A 10 6.79 30.00 10.38
N ASN A 11 6.44 30.31 9.12
CA ASN A 11 7.22 30.91 8.04
C ASN A 11 8.47 30.19 7.48
N ASN A 12 8.41 29.91 6.17
CA ASN A 12 9.45 30.07 5.14
C ASN A 12 10.87 29.49 5.35
N GLU A 13 11.01 28.30 5.94
CA GLU A 13 12.20 27.45 5.73
C GLU A 13 11.80 26.02 5.36
N GLN A 14 12.15 25.60 4.14
CA GLN A 14 11.84 24.30 3.53
C GLN A 14 12.79 23.20 4.05
N ASN A 15 12.79 22.95 5.35
CA ASN A 15 13.45 21.78 5.94
C ASN A 15 12.60 21.23 7.09
N THR A 16 11.54 20.52 6.72
CA THR A 16 10.59 19.99 7.70
C THR A 16 11.09 18.65 8.22
N ASN A 17 12.05 18.69 9.15
CA ASN A 17 12.49 17.52 9.89
C ASN A 17 11.38 17.11 10.89
N VAL A 18 10.30 16.55 10.35
CA VAL A 18 9.16 16.06 11.14
C VAL A 18 9.55 14.68 11.67
N TYR A 19 9.68 14.56 12.98
CA TYR A 19 9.93 13.30 13.64
C TYR A 19 8.67 12.42 13.59
N GLY A 20 8.78 11.22 13.03
CA GLY A 20 7.66 10.27 12.96
C GLY A 20 7.82 9.23 11.86
N GLY A 21 6.77 8.40 11.71
CA GLY A 21 6.67 7.43 10.63
C GLY A 21 6.13 8.07 9.34
N LEU A 22 6.82 7.88 8.23
CA LEU A 22 6.30 8.22 6.91
C LEU A 22 5.24 7.20 6.48
N SER A 23 4.21 7.62 5.74
CA SER A 23 3.20 6.73 5.17
C SER A 23 2.86 7.12 3.72
N GLY A 24 2.01 6.32 3.06
CA GLY A 24 1.53 6.63 1.71
C GLY A 24 2.48 6.19 0.59
N ARG A 25 2.36 6.86 -0.57
CA ARG A 25 3.05 6.51 -1.81
C ARG A 25 4.57 6.33 -1.64
N PRO A 26 5.31 7.16 -0.87
CA PRO A 26 6.74 6.97 -0.69
C PRO A 26 7.13 5.61 -0.07
N LEU A 27 6.22 4.95 0.64
CA LEU A 27 6.47 3.63 1.21
C LEU A 27 6.19 2.47 0.25
N PHE A 28 5.56 2.71 -0.90
CA PHE A 28 5.03 1.64 -1.74
C PHE A 28 6.13 0.62 -2.12
N GLU A 29 7.23 1.06 -2.73
CA GLU A 29 8.33 0.18 -3.16
C GLU A 29 8.96 -0.56 -1.97
N LYS A 30 9.37 0.18 -0.92
CA LYS A 30 10.04 -0.39 0.26
C LYS A 30 9.19 -1.45 0.96
N SER A 31 7.89 -1.20 1.08
CA SER A 31 6.96 -2.15 1.70
C SER A 31 6.66 -3.35 0.80
N THR A 32 6.68 -3.19 -0.53
CA THR A 32 6.53 -4.30 -1.49
C THR A 32 7.75 -5.22 -1.46
N ASP A 33 8.95 -4.66 -1.44
CA ASP A 33 10.20 -5.43 -1.34
C ASP A 33 10.28 -6.22 -0.03
N CYS A 34 9.87 -5.59 1.09
CA CYS A 34 9.83 -6.27 2.38
C CYS A 34 8.83 -7.43 2.36
N LEU A 35 7.62 -7.19 1.86
CA LEU A 35 6.58 -8.21 1.70
C LEU A 35 7.10 -9.41 0.89
N LYS A 36 7.75 -9.15 -0.25
CA LYS A 36 8.32 -10.20 -1.11
C LYS A 36 9.32 -11.08 -0.36
N LYS A 37 10.26 -10.46 0.35
CA LYS A 37 11.28 -11.19 1.14
C LYS A 37 10.63 -12.07 2.20
N ILE A 38 9.62 -11.57 2.91
CA ILE A 38 8.91 -12.36 3.92
C ILE A 38 8.09 -13.49 3.28
N SER A 39 7.46 -13.24 2.13
CA SER A 39 6.75 -14.28 1.38
C SER A 39 7.68 -15.43 0.97
N GLU A 40 8.88 -15.11 0.47
CA GLU A 40 9.89 -16.10 0.10
C GLU A 40 10.36 -16.92 1.31
N LEU A 41 10.60 -16.25 2.45
CA LEU A 41 11.01 -16.92 3.69
C LEU A 41 9.93 -17.85 4.26
N THR A 42 8.67 -17.44 4.17
CA THR A 42 7.53 -18.20 4.69
C THR A 42 7.05 -19.28 3.71
N LYS A 43 7.48 -19.23 2.44
CA LYS A 43 7.07 -20.16 1.37
C LYS A 43 5.54 -20.29 1.25
N GLY A 44 4.83 -19.20 1.53
CA GLY A 44 3.36 -19.17 1.52
C GLY A 44 2.68 -19.92 2.67
N ALA A 45 3.42 -20.41 3.67
CA ALA A 45 2.83 -21.09 4.83
C ALA A 45 2.10 -20.14 5.78
N ILE A 46 2.42 -18.84 5.72
CA ILE A 46 1.81 -17.80 6.57
C ILE A 46 1.10 -16.79 5.65
N PRO A 47 -0.21 -16.54 5.84
CA PRO A 47 -0.91 -15.49 5.11
C PRO A 47 -0.32 -14.10 5.43
N LEU A 48 0.00 -13.33 4.40
CA LEU A 48 0.58 -11.99 4.56
C LEU A 48 -0.40 -10.91 4.14
N ILE A 49 -0.41 -9.79 4.87
CA ILE A 49 -1.22 -8.61 4.55
C ILE A 49 -0.28 -7.55 3.96
N GLY A 50 -0.48 -7.21 2.69
CA GLY A 50 0.25 -6.16 1.99
C GLY A 50 -0.24 -4.77 2.39
N VAL A 51 0.65 -3.96 2.95
CA VAL A 51 0.35 -2.59 3.36
C VAL A 51 1.37 -1.61 2.78
N GLY A 52 1.02 -0.32 2.79
CA GLY A 52 1.91 0.77 2.38
C GLY A 52 1.67 1.25 0.94
N GLY A 53 1.16 2.48 0.82
CA GLY A 53 1.12 3.23 -0.45
C GLY A 53 0.16 2.73 -1.53
N ILE A 54 -0.84 1.93 -1.19
CA ILE A 54 -1.80 1.34 -2.14
C ILE A 54 -2.94 2.32 -2.45
N SER A 55 -3.16 2.62 -3.72
CA SER A 55 -4.17 3.59 -4.18
C SER A 55 -4.94 3.19 -5.44
N SER A 56 -4.54 2.10 -6.11
CA SER A 56 -5.21 1.56 -7.29
C SER A 56 -5.28 0.03 -7.28
N GLY A 57 -6.04 -0.54 -8.22
CA GLY A 57 -6.07 -1.98 -8.46
C GLY A 57 -4.70 -2.57 -8.84
N GLU A 58 -3.88 -1.83 -9.59
CA GLU A 58 -2.53 -2.23 -10.00
C GLU A 58 -1.57 -2.25 -8.80
N ASP A 59 -1.68 -1.27 -7.90
CA ASP A 59 -0.93 -1.26 -6.64
C ASP A 59 -1.29 -2.48 -5.79
N ALA A 60 -2.59 -2.80 -5.69
CA ALA A 60 -3.07 -3.97 -4.96
C ALA A 60 -2.59 -5.28 -5.63
N LEU A 61 -2.66 -5.38 -6.95
CA LEU A 61 -2.17 -6.53 -7.70
C LEU A 61 -0.66 -6.73 -7.49
N SER A 62 0.11 -5.65 -7.47
CA SER A 62 1.56 -5.70 -7.19
C SER A 62 1.86 -6.29 -5.82
N LYS A 63 1.07 -5.93 -4.79
CA LYS A 63 1.19 -6.53 -3.45
C LYS A 63 0.83 -8.00 -3.44
N LEU A 64 -0.25 -8.39 -4.13
CA LEU A 64 -0.65 -9.79 -4.24
C LEU A 64 0.42 -10.63 -4.97
N ASN A 65 0.99 -10.10 -6.06
CA ASN A 65 2.08 -10.75 -6.79
C ASN A 65 3.38 -10.84 -5.96
N ALA A 66 3.59 -9.90 -5.04
CA ALA A 66 4.68 -9.97 -4.06
C ALA A 66 4.41 -10.96 -2.92
N GLY A 67 3.26 -11.66 -2.91
CA GLY A 67 2.95 -12.72 -1.96
C GLY A 67 1.98 -12.33 -0.85
N ALA A 68 1.33 -11.16 -0.93
CA ALA A 68 0.22 -10.87 -0.03
C ALA A 68 -1.02 -11.73 -0.35
N SER A 69 -1.72 -12.13 0.71
CA SER A 69 -3.06 -12.73 0.63
C SER A 69 -4.16 -11.66 0.67
N LEU A 70 -3.91 -10.55 1.37
CA LEU A 70 -4.84 -9.43 1.56
C LEU A 70 -4.11 -8.08 1.45
N VAL A 71 -4.84 -6.99 1.24
CA VAL A 71 -4.27 -5.63 1.22
C VAL A 71 -5.00 -4.68 2.16
N GLN A 72 -4.28 -3.73 2.75
CA GLN A 72 -4.85 -2.68 3.62
C GLN A 72 -4.63 -1.29 3.02
N LEU A 73 -5.67 -0.46 3.11
CA LEU A 73 -5.67 0.93 2.70
C LEU A 73 -5.73 1.82 3.94
N TYR A 74 -4.87 2.84 3.99
CA TYR A 74 -4.93 3.88 5.03
C TYR A 74 -4.77 5.25 4.40
N THR A 75 -3.58 5.57 3.89
CA THR A 75 -3.30 6.91 3.34
C THR A 75 -4.24 7.27 2.19
N SER A 76 -4.50 6.32 1.29
CA SER A 76 -5.49 6.49 0.22
C SER A 76 -6.91 6.67 0.74
N PHE A 77 -7.30 6.01 1.84
CA PHE A 77 -8.60 6.22 2.48
C PHE A 77 -8.73 7.64 3.05
N VAL A 78 -7.66 8.17 3.66
CA VAL A 78 -7.62 9.54 4.18
C VAL A 78 -7.72 10.58 3.05
N TYR A 79 -6.97 10.41 1.95
CA TYR A 79 -6.90 11.41 0.89
C TYR A 79 -7.98 11.28 -0.20
N GLN A 80 -8.50 10.08 -0.47
CA GLN A 80 -9.48 9.81 -1.53
C GLN A 80 -10.87 9.48 -0.99
N GLY A 81 -11.00 9.33 0.33
CA GLY A 81 -12.25 9.03 1.01
C GLY A 81 -12.68 7.56 0.93
N PRO A 82 -13.81 7.21 1.59
CA PRO A 82 -14.29 5.82 1.69
C PRO A 82 -14.47 5.05 0.37
N PRO A 83 -14.90 5.66 -0.76
CA PRO A 83 -15.10 4.94 -2.02
C PRO A 83 -13.84 4.29 -2.61
N VAL A 84 -12.64 4.68 -2.16
CA VAL A 84 -11.38 4.14 -2.68
C VAL A 84 -11.28 2.62 -2.54
N ALA A 85 -11.83 2.05 -1.45
CA ALA A 85 -11.83 0.61 -1.25
C ALA A 85 -12.60 -0.12 -2.37
N HIS A 86 -13.80 0.38 -2.72
CA HIS A 86 -14.59 -0.17 -3.82
C HIS A 86 -13.93 0.06 -5.18
N LYS A 87 -13.30 1.24 -5.40
CA LYS A 87 -12.55 1.53 -6.62
C LYS A 87 -11.42 0.52 -6.83
N VAL A 88 -10.56 0.33 -5.83
CA VAL A 88 -9.42 -0.59 -5.86
C VAL A 88 -9.89 -2.03 -6.09
N ALA A 89 -10.92 -2.48 -5.38
CA ALA A 89 -11.47 -3.82 -5.56
C ALA A 89 -12.01 -4.06 -6.98
N ARG A 90 -12.71 -3.07 -7.55
CA ARG A 90 -13.25 -3.15 -8.91
C ARG A 90 -12.14 -3.16 -9.97
N GLU A 91 -11.14 -2.30 -9.83
CA GLU A 91 -9.97 -2.27 -10.72
C GLU A 91 -9.21 -3.60 -10.66
N LEU A 92 -8.95 -4.12 -9.46
CA LEU A 92 -8.28 -5.40 -9.27
C LEU A 92 -9.04 -6.56 -9.93
N ASN A 93 -10.36 -6.60 -9.78
CA ASN A 93 -11.18 -7.63 -10.43
C ASN A 93 -11.06 -7.57 -11.96
N LYS A 94 -11.10 -6.37 -12.56
CA LYS A 94 -10.91 -6.21 -14.00
C LYS A 94 -9.55 -6.74 -14.46
N LEU A 95 -8.49 -6.40 -13.75
CA LEU A 95 -7.12 -6.85 -14.06
C LEU A 95 -7.01 -8.38 -14.01
N LYS A 96 -7.61 -9.02 -13.00
CA LYS A 96 -7.63 -10.48 -12.88
C LYS A 96 -8.44 -11.15 -14.00
N SER A 97 -9.59 -10.59 -14.38
CA SER A 97 -10.38 -11.11 -15.49
C SER A 97 -9.65 -11.02 -16.83
N SER A 98 -8.88 -9.96 -17.07
CA SER A 98 -8.07 -9.83 -18.29
C SER A 98 -6.89 -10.82 -18.36
N GLN A 99 -6.31 -11.20 -17.21
CA GLN A 99 -5.23 -12.20 -17.14
C GLN A 99 -5.72 -13.63 -17.42
N HIS A 100 -6.99 -13.92 -17.14
CA HIS A 100 -7.58 -15.24 -17.41
C HIS A 100 -7.89 -15.47 -18.91
N LEU A 101 -8.06 -14.41 -19.71
CA LEU A 101 -8.39 -14.55 -21.13
C LEU A 101 -7.18 -14.87 -22.04
N THR A 102 -5.96 -14.76 -21.52
CA THR A 102 -4.72 -14.99 -22.29
C THR A 102 -4.05 -16.34 -22.00
N THR A 103 -4.74 -17.23 -21.29
CA THR A 103 -4.20 -18.55 -20.89
C THR A 103 -5.09 -19.67 -21.45
N GLU A 104 -5.20 -19.75 -22.77
CA GLU A 104 -5.61 -20.96 -23.52
C GLU A 104 -4.65 -21.19 -24.69
#